data_AF-A0A9D1MK63-F1
#
_entry.id   AF-A0A9D1MK63-F1
#
_cell.length_a   1.000
_cell.length_b   1.000
_cell.length_c   1.000
_cell.angle_alpha   90.00
_cell.angle_beta   90.00
_cell.angle_gamma   90.00
#
_symmetry.space_group_name_H-M   'P 1'
#
loop_
_entity.id
_entity.type
_entity.pdbx_description
1 polymer ?
#
loop_
_entity_poly.entity_id
_entity_poly.type
_entity_poly.pdbx_seq_one_letter_code
_entity_poly.pdbx_strand_id
1 'polypeptide(L)'
;MEFDIIEMTEEELLALSTVQMRLLRTAQQDKNELTSELERDKQTFYNIVLSAGMLNSSLYTDKCAELDAEYEKQVEILKDNLVYNLSLNVPTADDDKPSGGGDEEPGYIVDYSLSYLDRYQIVRNYYMSIPDAAERLNLFMADTTAQNYLGQYYYTLQNLFEQYV
;
A
#
# COMPACT_ATOMS: atom_id res chain seq x y z
N MET A 1 -11.40 -13.70 -1.04
CA MET A 1 -10.55 -12.95 -0.10
C MET A 1 -11.50 -12.33 0.88
N GLU A 2 -11.33 -12.64 2.16
CA GLU A 2 -12.15 -12.12 3.26
C GLU A 2 -11.37 -10.95 3.90
N PHE A 3 -12.07 -9.89 4.28
CA PHE A 3 -11.47 -8.72 4.93
C PHE A 3 -11.69 -8.83 6.43
N ASP A 4 -10.61 -9.05 7.18
CA ASP A 4 -10.63 -9.24 8.63
C ASP A 4 -9.57 -8.38 9.34
N ILE A 5 -8.97 -7.42 8.62
CA ILE A 5 -8.02 -6.45 9.17
C ILE A 5 -8.70 -5.32 9.97
N ILE A 6 -9.90 -4.92 9.57
CA ILE A 6 -10.78 -4.00 10.30
C ILE A 6 -12.20 -4.54 10.29
N GLU A 7 -12.93 -4.32 11.38
CA GLU A 7 -14.35 -4.59 11.43
C GLU A 7 -15.08 -3.55 10.57
N MET A 8 -15.66 -3.98 9.46
CA MET A 8 -16.50 -3.17 8.58
C MET A 8 -17.73 -3.97 8.18
N THR A 9 -18.88 -3.31 8.13
CA THR A 9 -20.12 -3.92 7.63
C THR A 9 -20.09 -4.03 6.11
N GLU A 10 -20.91 -4.93 5.53
CA GLU A 10 -21.02 -5.08 4.07
C GLU A 10 -21.48 -3.78 3.38
N GLU A 11 -22.32 -2.98 4.05
CA GLU A 11 -22.79 -1.68 3.55
C GLU A 11 -21.66 -0.66 3.51
N GLU A 12 -20.80 -0.63 4.54
CA GLU A 12 -19.62 0.25 4.58
C GLU A 12 -18.58 -0.15 3.52
N LEU A 13 -18.40 -1.45 3.28
CA LEU A 13 -17.52 -1.95 2.21
C LEU A 13 -17.99 -1.52 0.81
N LEU A 14 -19.30 -1.51 0.56
CA LEU A 14 -19.87 -1.06 -0.71
C LEU A 14 -19.82 0.46 -0.89
N ALA A 15 -19.83 1.21 0.21
CA ALA A 15 -19.71 2.66 0.22
C ALA A 15 -18.27 3.16 0.00
N LEU A 16 -17.27 2.28 0.12
CA LEU A 16 -15.88 2.63 -0.11
C LEU A 16 -15.63 3.01 -1.57
N SER A 17 -14.87 4.07 -1.78
CA SER A 17 -14.39 4.44 -3.10
C SER A 17 -13.45 3.37 -3.68
N THR A 18 -13.28 3.36 -5.00
CA THR A 18 -12.34 2.44 -5.67
C THR A 18 -10.92 2.51 -5.10
N VAL A 19 -10.50 3.69 -4.62
CA VAL A 19 -9.20 3.91 -3.98
C VAL A 19 -9.17 3.29 -2.58
N GLN A 20 -10.19 3.55 -1.76
CA GLN A 20 -10.30 2.98 -0.41
C GLN A 20 -10.39 1.45 -0.43
N MET A 21 -11.09 0.87 -1.41
CA MET A 21 -11.14 -0.58 -1.63
C MET A 21 -9.79 -1.19 -2.00
N ARG A 22 -8.96 -0.48 -2.79
CA ARG A 22 -7.60 -0.94 -3.09
C ARG A 22 -6.71 -0.89 -1.86
N LEU A 23 -6.79 0.17 -1.06
CA LEU A 23 -6.05 0.30 0.20
C LEU A 23 -6.40 -0.84 1.18
N LEU A 24 -7.70 -1.10 1.37
CA LEU A 24 -8.18 -2.22 2.18
C LEU A 24 -7.64 -3.55 1.66
N ARG A 25 -7.65 -3.75 0.33
CA ARG A 25 -7.13 -4.98 -0.29
C ARG A 25 -5.63 -5.17 -0.07
N THR A 26 -4.83 -4.13 -0.26
CA THR A 26 -3.39 -4.19 -0.02
C THR A 26 -3.10 -4.50 1.43
N ALA A 27 -3.73 -3.78 2.36
CA ALA A 27 -3.54 -4.02 3.79
C ALA A 27 -3.96 -5.45 4.20
N GLN A 28 -5.03 -5.98 3.61
CA GLN A 28 -5.40 -7.38 3.84
C GLN A 28 -4.38 -8.38 3.27
N GLN A 29 -3.80 -8.09 2.10
CA GLN A 29 -2.74 -8.92 1.54
C GLN A 29 -1.51 -8.94 2.44
N ASP A 30 -1.10 -7.79 2.96
CA ASP A 30 0.04 -7.68 3.86
C ASP A 30 -0.22 -8.45 5.17
N LYS A 31 -1.43 -8.35 5.76
CA LYS A 31 -1.81 -9.15 6.94
C LYS A 31 -1.73 -10.66 6.66
N ASN A 32 -2.19 -11.10 5.49
CA ASN A 32 -2.16 -12.51 5.11
C ASN A 32 -0.72 -13.01 4.92
N GLU A 33 0.16 -12.18 4.36
CA GLU A 33 1.59 -12.47 4.24
C GLU A 33 2.24 -12.62 5.62
N LEU A 34 2.01 -11.67 6.53
CA LEU A 34 2.49 -11.74 7.92
C LEU A 34 2.01 -13.01 8.65
N THR A 35 0.76 -13.41 8.41
CA THR A 35 0.19 -14.63 9.00
C THR A 35 0.92 -15.88 8.48
N SER A 36 1.18 -15.94 7.17
CA SER A 36 1.96 -17.03 6.57
C SER A 36 3.41 -17.04 7.05
N GLU A 37 4.03 -15.87 7.26
CA GLU A 37 5.38 -15.77 7.82
C GLU A 37 5.42 -16.28 9.26
N LEU A 38 4.48 -15.88 10.11
CA LEU A 38 4.35 -16.34 11.49
C LEU A 38 4.25 -17.88 11.56
N GLU A 39 3.38 -18.48 10.76
CA GLU A 39 3.24 -19.94 10.70
C GLU A 39 4.54 -20.63 10.28
N ARG A 40 5.21 -20.07 9.27
CA ARG A 40 6.50 -20.59 8.78
C ARG A 40 7.59 -20.49 9.83
N ASP A 41 7.66 -19.40 10.56
CA ASP A 41 8.67 -19.17 11.61
C ASP A 41 8.43 -20.07 12.81
N LYS A 42 7.18 -20.22 13.25
CA LYS A 42 6.80 -21.19 14.28
C LYS A 42 7.15 -22.62 13.88
N GLN A 43 6.87 -23.01 12.63
CA GLN A 43 7.19 -24.34 12.14
C GLN A 43 8.71 -24.57 12.04
N THR A 44 9.45 -23.56 11.60
CA THR A 44 10.91 -23.61 11.52
C THR A 44 11.51 -23.77 12.92
N PHE A 45 11.03 -23.00 13.89
CA PHE A 45 11.50 -23.11 15.27
C PHE A 45 11.12 -24.44 15.91
N TYR A 46 9.91 -24.94 15.64
CA TYR A 46 9.49 -26.28 16.07
C TYR A 46 10.47 -27.36 15.60
N ASN A 47 10.85 -27.34 14.31
CA ASN A 47 11.80 -28.29 13.74
C ASN A 47 13.20 -28.19 14.38
N ILE A 48 13.65 -26.98 14.69
CA ILE A 48 14.92 -26.74 15.40
C ILE A 48 14.88 -27.38 16.79
N VAL A 49 13.86 -27.06 17.58
CA VAL A 49 13.70 -27.56 18.95
C VAL A 49 13.54 -29.09 18.98
N LEU A 50 12.81 -29.66 18.01
CA LEU A 50 12.69 -31.11 17.82
C LEU A 50 14.05 -31.75 17.52
N SER A 51 14.81 -31.21 16.56
CA SER A 51 16.12 -31.76 16.18
C SER A 51 17.16 -31.66 17.30
N ALA A 52 17.06 -30.64 18.15
CA ALA A 52 17.90 -30.44 19.32
C ALA A 52 17.47 -31.26 20.54
N GLY A 53 16.34 -31.98 20.49
CA GLY A 53 15.81 -32.74 21.63
C GLY A 53 15.29 -31.87 22.78
N MET A 54 14.98 -30.60 22.50
CA MET A 54 14.59 -29.59 23.50
C MET A 54 13.07 -29.36 23.57
N LEU A 55 12.26 -30.22 22.93
CA LEU A 55 10.79 -30.06 22.84
C LEU A 55 10.08 -30.00 24.20
N ASN A 56 10.63 -30.65 25.22
CA ASN A 56 10.04 -30.67 26.55
C ASN A 56 10.40 -29.42 27.38
N SER A 57 11.15 -28.46 26.82
CA SER A 57 11.49 -27.20 27.47
C SER A 57 10.48 -26.09 27.13
N SER A 58 10.46 -25.02 27.93
CA SER A 58 9.62 -23.84 27.65
C SER A 58 10.10 -23.04 26.42
N LEU A 59 11.25 -23.38 25.84
CA LEU A 59 11.83 -22.61 24.73
C LEU A 59 10.86 -22.45 23.56
N TYR A 60 10.14 -23.52 23.21
CA TYR A 60 9.14 -23.48 22.13
C TYR A 60 8.00 -22.53 22.45
N THR A 61 7.42 -22.65 23.65
CA THR A 61 6.28 -21.81 24.06
C THR A 61 6.68 -20.35 24.21
N ASP A 62 7.86 -20.08 24.77
CA ASP A 62 8.39 -18.74 24.97
C ASP A 62 8.65 -18.06 23.62
N LYS A 63 9.22 -18.80 22.66
CA LYS A 63 9.46 -18.26 21.32
C LYS A 63 8.18 -18.05 20.53
N CYS A 64 7.20 -18.95 20.64
CA CYS A 64 5.89 -18.74 20.01
C CYS A 64 5.22 -17.48 20.56
N ALA A 65 5.25 -17.25 21.88
CA ALA A 65 4.70 -16.05 22.48
C ALA A 65 5.40 -14.77 22.00
N GLU A 66 6.73 -14.80 21.84
CA GLU A 66 7.49 -13.68 21.27
C GLU A 66 7.07 -13.39 19.81
N LEU A 67 6.97 -14.43 18.98
CA LEU A 67 6.55 -14.30 17.58
C LEU A 67 5.11 -13.80 17.46
N ASP A 68 4.22 -14.27 18.33
CA ASP A 68 2.83 -13.80 18.40
C ASP A 68 2.74 -12.33 18.78
N ALA A 69 3.50 -11.89 19.78
CA ALA A 69 3.52 -10.48 20.19
C ALA A 69 4.06 -9.55 19.09
N GLU A 70 5.09 -9.98 18.35
CA GLU A 70 5.62 -9.20 17.23
C GLU A 70 4.62 -9.15 16.06
N TYR A 71 3.97 -10.27 15.75
CA TYR A 71 2.89 -10.31 14.76
C TYR A 71 1.75 -9.36 15.13
N GLU A 72 1.25 -9.41 16.37
CA GLU A 72 0.17 -8.55 16.85
C GLU A 72 0.52 -7.07 16.70
N LYS A 73 1.74 -6.69 17.09
CA LYS A 73 2.24 -5.32 16.93
C LYS A 73 2.27 -4.88 15.47
N GLN A 74 2.71 -5.74 14.55
CA GLN A 74 2.75 -5.41 13.12
C GLN A 74 1.35 -5.28 12.53
N VAL A 75 0.42 -6.14 12.93
CA VAL A 75 -1.00 -6.04 12.54
C VAL A 75 -1.64 -4.76 13.09
N GLU A 76 -1.33 -4.35 14.32
CA GLU A 76 -1.80 -3.07 14.88
C GLU A 76 -1.29 -1.88 14.07
N ILE A 77 0.00 -1.84 13.72
CA ILE A 77 0.57 -0.78 12.88
C ILE A 77 -0.13 -0.73 11.52
N LEU A 78 -0.35 -1.90 10.91
CA LEU A 78 -1.02 -2.00 9.61
C LEU A 78 -2.47 -1.50 9.68
N LYS A 79 -3.17 -1.84 10.76
CA LYS A 79 -4.53 -1.36 11.05
C LYS A 79 -4.57 0.15 11.25
N ASP A 80 -3.68 0.70 12.06
CA ASP A 80 -3.61 2.14 12.32
C ASP A 80 -3.30 2.92 11.04
N ASN A 81 -2.36 2.43 10.23
CA ASN A 81 -2.05 2.99 8.93
C ASN A 81 -3.27 2.95 8.00
N LEU A 82 -4.00 1.84 7.95
CA LEU A 82 -5.20 1.73 7.12
C LEU A 82 -6.28 2.71 7.57
N VAL A 83 -6.59 2.77 8.86
CA VAL A 83 -7.60 3.70 9.42
C VAL A 83 -7.20 5.15 9.12
N TYR A 84 -5.94 5.51 9.33
CA TYR A 84 -5.43 6.84 9.03
C TYR A 84 -5.58 7.19 7.55
N ASN A 85 -5.16 6.30 6.64
CA ASN A 85 -5.29 6.50 5.20
C ASN A 85 -6.75 6.58 4.74
N LEU A 86 -7.64 5.77 5.33
CA LEU A 86 -9.08 5.85 5.05
C LEU A 86 -9.67 7.19 5.51
N SER A 87 -9.19 7.73 6.65
CA SER A 87 -9.65 9.01 7.22
C SER A 87 -9.18 10.23 6.43
N LEU A 88 -7.98 10.18 5.87
CA LEU A 88 -7.44 11.22 4.97
C LEU A 88 -8.20 11.30 3.65
N ASN A 89 -8.76 10.17 3.21
CA ASN A 89 -9.49 10.04 1.96
C ASN A 89 -11.00 10.27 2.14
N VAL A 90 -11.42 10.86 3.27
CA VAL A 90 -12.79 11.34 3.47
C VAL A 90 -12.93 12.63 2.64
N PRO A 91 -13.89 12.70 1.70
CA PRO A 91 -14.17 13.94 0.98
C PRO A 91 -14.54 15.00 2.02
N THR A 92 -13.65 15.96 2.26
CA THR A 92 -13.97 17.09 3.11
C THR A 92 -15.06 17.88 2.40
N ALA A 93 -16.19 18.10 3.07
CA ALA A 93 -17.32 18.89 2.57
C ALA A 93 -16.99 20.38 2.24
N ASP A 94 -15.71 20.74 2.19
CA ASP A 94 -15.18 22.04 1.75
C ASP A 94 -14.82 22.06 0.24
N ASP A 95 -15.10 20.99 -0.51
CA ASP A 95 -15.00 20.99 -1.99
C ASP A 95 -16.06 21.89 -2.68
N ASP A 96 -16.93 22.53 -1.91
CA ASP A 96 -17.85 23.57 -2.37
C ASP A 96 -17.21 24.97 -2.25
N LYS A 97 -16.15 25.23 -3.04
CA LYS A 97 -16.05 26.52 -3.78
C LYS A 97 -15.04 26.53 -4.92
N PRO A 98 -15.43 27.07 -6.08
CA PRO A 98 -14.72 26.94 -7.34
C PRO A 98 -13.67 28.03 -7.49
N SER A 99 -12.43 27.69 -7.88
CA SER A 99 -11.55 28.66 -8.51
C SER A 99 -10.42 28.02 -9.31
N GLY A 100 -10.73 27.73 -10.58
CA GLY A 100 -9.88 28.20 -11.68
C GLY A 100 -8.82 27.24 -12.21
N GLY A 101 -9.07 26.75 -13.42
CA GLY A 101 -8.09 26.08 -14.28
C GLY A 101 -8.37 24.60 -14.36
N GLY A 102 -8.73 24.11 -15.54
CA GLY A 102 -9.08 22.71 -15.74
C GLY A 102 -7.89 21.81 -15.47
N ASP A 103 -7.96 21.03 -14.40
CA ASP A 103 -7.10 19.89 -14.16
C ASP A 103 -8.03 18.71 -13.88
N GLU A 104 -8.08 17.77 -14.82
CA GLU A 104 -8.58 16.43 -14.52
C GLU A 104 -7.72 15.88 -13.38
N GLU A 105 -8.36 15.46 -12.28
CA GLU A 105 -7.64 14.82 -11.19
C GLU A 105 -6.78 13.69 -11.76
N PRO A 106 -5.48 13.62 -11.40
CA PRO A 106 -4.61 12.59 -11.92
C PRO A 106 -5.16 11.21 -11.54
N GLY A 107 -5.09 10.24 -12.45
CA GLY A 107 -5.57 8.87 -12.22
C GLY A 107 -4.79 8.06 -11.18
N TYR A 108 -3.92 8.70 -10.41
CA TYR A 108 -3.09 8.13 -9.35
C TYR A 108 -3.15 8.99 -8.09
N ILE A 109 -2.88 8.37 -6.94
CA ILE A 109 -2.95 9.01 -5.63
C ILE A 109 -1.79 10.02 -5.48
N VAL A 110 -2.12 11.24 -5.08
CA VAL A 110 -1.16 12.32 -4.82
C VAL A 110 -1.03 12.53 -3.32
N ASP A 111 0.06 12.05 -2.72
CA ASP A 111 0.37 12.17 -1.29
C ASP A 111 1.77 12.78 -1.07
N TYR A 112 1.78 14.05 -0.69
CA TYR A 112 3.01 14.81 -0.42
C TYR A 112 3.68 14.48 0.93
N SER A 113 3.13 13.56 1.72
CA SER A 113 3.79 13.02 2.91
C SER A 113 4.78 11.90 2.59
N LEU A 114 4.61 11.22 1.45
CA LEU A 114 5.45 10.11 1.01
C LEU A 114 6.87 10.55 0.63
N SER A 115 7.82 9.61 0.67
CA SER A 115 9.17 9.85 0.13
C SER A 115 9.12 10.05 -1.39
N TYR A 116 10.07 10.79 -1.96
CA TYR A 116 10.13 10.98 -3.42
C TYR A 116 10.23 9.67 -4.20
N LEU A 117 10.83 8.63 -3.60
CA LEU A 117 10.94 7.31 -4.22
C LEU A 117 9.57 6.63 -4.33
N ASP A 118 8.74 6.73 -3.29
CA ASP A 118 7.40 6.11 -3.27
C ASP A 118 6.47 6.86 -4.24
N ARG A 119 6.53 8.20 -4.25
CA ARG A 119 5.82 9.01 -5.25
C ARG A 119 6.21 8.61 -6.68
N TYR A 120 7.51 8.41 -6.92
CA TYR A 120 8.02 7.96 -8.21
C TYR A 120 7.45 6.60 -8.61
N GLN A 121 7.38 5.63 -7.70
CA GLN A 121 6.81 4.31 -7.99
C GLN A 121 5.32 4.39 -8.34
N ILE A 122 4.55 5.21 -7.61
CA ILE A 122 3.11 5.41 -7.87
C ILE A 122 2.88 5.93 -9.28
N VAL A 123 3.53 7.05 -9.64
CA VAL A 123 3.37 7.67 -10.96
C VAL A 123 3.88 6.73 -12.07
N ARG A 124 5.03 6.10 -11.86
CA ARG A 124 5.59 5.13 -12.81
C ARG A 124 4.62 3.98 -13.08
N ASN A 125 4.10 3.35 -12.03
CA ASN A 125 3.24 2.17 -12.17
C ASN A 125 1.91 2.53 -12.86
N TYR A 126 1.37 3.72 -12.59
CA TYR A 126 0.19 4.23 -13.29
C TYR A 126 0.45 4.34 -14.80
N TYR A 127 1.46 5.09 -15.23
CA TYR A 127 1.73 5.29 -16.66
C TYR A 127 2.22 4.01 -17.36
N MET A 128 2.96 3.14 -16.67
CA MET A 128 3.35 1.83 -17.24
C MET A 128 2.17 0.88 -17.47
N SER A 129 1.00 1.13 -16.87
CA SER A 129 -0.22 0.37 -17.17
C SER A 129 -0.81 0.69 -18.54
N ILE A 130 -0.44 1.82 -19.15
CA ILE A 130 -0.85 2.23 -20.49
C ILE A 130 -0.04 1.45 -21.51
N PRO A 131 -0.65 0.61 -22.38
CA PRO A 131 0.10 -0.29 -23.26
C PRO A 131 0.90 0.44 -24.35
N ASP A 132 0.33 1.49 -24.94
CA ASP A 132 0.97 2.25 -26.02
C ASP A 132 2.01 3.22 -25.47
N ALA A 133 3.25 3.13 -25.96
CA ALA A 133 4.36 3.91 -25.43
C ALA A 133 4.27 5.39 -25.81
N ALA A 134 3.79 5.70 -27.02
CA ALA A 134 3.64 7.07 -27.47
C ALA A 134 2.49 7.79 -26.74
N GLU A 135 1.35 7.12 -26.57
CA GLU A 135 0.23 7.59 -25.76
C GLU A 135 0.64 7.80 -24.30
N ARG A 136 1.36 6.85 -23.69
CA ARG A 136 1.90 7.00 -22.33
C ARG A 136 2.75 8.25 -22.17
N LEU A 137 3.71 8.47 -23.07
CA LEU A 137 4.60 9.62 -22.99
C LEU A 137 3.82 10.93 -23.15
N ASN A 138 2.89 11.00 -24.10
CA ASN A 138 2.06 12.18 -24.30
C ASN A 138 1.19 12.51 -23.09
N LEU A 139 0.55 11.50 -22.48
CA LEU A 139 -0.27 11.67 -21.28
C LEU A 139 0.57 12.06 -20.07
N PHE A 140 1.79 11.53 -19.94
CA PHE A 140 2.71 11.92 -18.87
C PHE A 140 3.20 13.36 -19.04
N MET A 141 3.54 13.77 -20.26
CA MET A 141 4.00 15.13 -20.55
C MET A 141 2.92 16.20 -20.39
N ALA A 142 1.65 15.81 -20.52
CA ALA A 142 0.50 16.68 -20.29
C ALA A 142 0.13 16.82 -18.81
N ASP A 143 0.70 16.00 -17.91
CA ASP A 143 0.35 15.96 -16.50
C ASP A 143 1.19 16.94 -15.67
N THR A 144 0.59 18.10 -15.41
CA THR A 144 1.12 19.17 -14.55
C THR A 144 1.20 18.74 -13.08
N THR A 145 0.37 17.80 -12.65
CA THR A 145 0.38 17.28 -11.27
C THR A 145 1.59 16.38 -11.07
N ALA A 146 1.91 15.49 -12.01
CA ALA A 146 3.12 14.65 -11.97
C ALA A 146 4.39 15.49 -11.86
N GLN A 147 4.44 16.60 -12.60
CA GLN A 147 5.56 17.53 -12.58
C GLN A 147 5.79 18.13 -11.19
N ASN A 148 4.74 18.58 -10.53
CA ASN A 148 4.83 19.14 -9.18
C ASN A 148 5.05 18.05 -8.12
N TYR A 149 4.45 16.88 -8.30
CA TYR A 149 4.45 15.79 -7.33
C TYR A 149 5.80 15.07 -7.23
N LEU A 150 6.47 14.87 -8.37
CA LEU A 150 7.76 14.20 -8.47
C LEU A 150 8.95 15.15 -8.32
N GLY A 151 8.77 16.45 -8.59
CA GLY A 151 9.84 17.44 -8.57
C GLY A 151 11.00 17.04 -9.50
N GLN A 152 12.20 16.89 -8.94
CA GLN A 152 13.41 16.55 -9.73
C GLN A 152 13.33 15.17 -10.41
N TYR A 153 12.56 14.24 -9.84
CA TYR A 153 12.41 12.88 -10.37
C TYR A 153 11.51 12.82 -11.61
N TYR A 154 10.77 13.90 -11.91
CA TYR A 154 9.93 13.99 -13.11
C TYR A 154 10.73 13.73 -14.39
N TYR A 155 11.86 14.43 -14.56
CA TYR A 155 12.71 14.26 -15.74
C TYR A 155 13.37 12.88 -15.84
N THR A 156 13.64 12.25 -14.70
CA THR A 156 14.14 10.86 -14.68
C THR A 156 13.08 9.91 -15.24
N LEU A 157 11.82 10.08 -14.85
CA LEU A 157 10.73 9.26 -15.35
C LEU A 157 10.40 9.56 -16.83
N GLN A 158 10.49 10.83 -17.23
CA GLN A 158 10.36 11.24 -18.63
C GLN A 158 11.38 10.53 -19.52
N ASN A 159 12.68 10.61 -19.15
CA ASN A 159 13.76 9.95 -19.89
C ASN A 159 13.60 8.43 -19.95
N LEU A 160 12.97 7.83 -18.93
CA LEU A 160 12.64 6.40 -18.95
C LEU A 160 11.54 6.11 -19.98
N PHE A 161 10.46 6.89 -20.01
CA PHE A 161 9.37 6.69 -20.97
C PHE A 161 9.81 6.94 -22.42
N GLU A 162 10.68 7.92 -22.65
CA GLU A 162 11.27 8.19 -23.96
C GLU A 162 12.07 7.00 -24.52
N GLN A 163 12.61 6.10 -23.68
CA GLN A 163 13.32 4.90 -24.15
C GLN A 163 12.39 3.81 -24.70
N TYR A 164 11.09 3.89 -24.44
CA TYR A 164 10.11 2.91 -24.91
C TYR A 164 9.39 3.32 -26.20
N VAL A 165 9.58 4.57 -26.64
CA VAL A 165 8.99 5.13 -27.87
C VAL A 165 9.95 4.95 -29.04
#